data_AF-A0A139HDL4-F1
#
_entry.id   AF-A0A139HDL4-F1
#
_cell.length_a   1.000
_cell.length_b   1.000
_cell.length_c   1.000
_cell.angle_alpha   90.00
_cell.angle_beta   90.00
_cell.angle_gamma   90.00
#
_symmetry.space_group_name_H-M   'P 1'
#
loop_
_entity.id
_entity.type
_entity.pdbx_description
1 polymer ?
#
loop_
_entity_poly.entity_id
_entity_poly.type
_entity_poly.pdbx_seq_one_letter_code
_entity_poly.pdbx_strand_id
1 'polypeptide(L)'
;MASQTRDQEMDESIDDNELLLILLRNLRNATHTFGEGTPPTESIRTTIEDHLQDMKRRGITTNLAQARSQSSKKPEDYAQLVDVFANLAIRAK
;
A
#
# COMPACT_ATOMS: atom_id res chain seq x y z
N MET A 1 22.74 -23.57 -26.06
CA MET A 1 23.04 -22.35 -25.29
C MET A 1 21.84 -21.42 -25.37
N ALA A 2 21.56 -20.72 -24.26
CA ALA A 2 20.65 -19.57 -24.11
C ALA A 2 19.14 -19.84 -24.16
N SER A 3 18.55 -19.89 -22.96
CA SER A 3 17.34 -19.11 -22.63
C SER A 3 17.41 -18.87 -21.12
N GLN A 4 18.13 -17.82 -20.74
CA GLN A 4 18.05 -17.26 -19.39
C GLN A 4 16.68 -16.61 -19.27
N THR A 5 15.76 -17.32 -18.61
CA THR A 5 14.53 -16.74 -18.09
C THR A 5 14.94 -15.60 -17.16
N ARG A 6 14.64 -14.37 -17.56
CA ARG A 6 14.74 -13.22 -16.67
C ARG A 6 13.64 -13.37 -15.64
N ASP A 7 13.94 -14.05 -14.54
CA ASP A 7 13.29 -13.83 -13.26
C ASP A 7 13.67 -12.41 -12.84
N GLN A 8 12.96 -11.44 -13.42
CA GLN A 8 13.13 -10.03 -13.18
C GLN A 8 12.56 -9.75 -11.79
N GLU A 9 13.42 -9.96 -10.79
CA GLU A 9 13.51 -9.23 -9.52
C GLU A 9 12.24 -8.43 -9.18
N MET A 10 11.28 -9.05 -8.51
CA MET A 10 10.31 -8.33 -7.67
C MET A 10 11.02 -7.84 -6.41
N ASP A 11 12.05 -7.00 -6.58
CA ASP A 11 12.79 -6.38 -5.48
C ASP A 11 12.51 -4.86 -5.44
N GLU A 12 11.26 -4.48 -5.64
CA GLU A 12 10.81 -3.17 -5.16
C GLU A 12 10.48 -3.31 -3.67
N SER A 13 11.52 -3.28 -2.84
CA SER A 13 11.36 -3.05 -1.41
C SER A 13 10.63 -1.71 -1.24
N ILE A 14 9.33 -1.76 -0.92
CA ILE A 14 8.51 -0.56 -0.69
C ILE A 14 9.18 0.28 0.40
N ASP A 15 9.40 1.56 0.13
CA ASP A 15 9.98 2.48 1.11
C ASP A 15 9.12 2.51 2.38
N ASP A 16 9.75 2.47 3.56
CA ASP A 16 9.05 2.41 4.85
C ASP A 16 8.07 3.60 5.03
N ASN A 17 8.37 4.78 4.48
CA ASN A 17 7.48 5.94 4.53
C ASN A 17 6.34 5.83 3.51
N GLU A 18 6.59 5.27 2.33
CA GLU A 18 5.55 5.01 1.33
C GLU A 18 4.52 4.01 1.85
N LEU A 19 4.99 2.90 2.45
CA LEU A 19 4.13 1.95 3.12
C LEU A 19 3.29 2.62 4.22
N LEU A 20 3.92 3.45 5.06
CA LEU A 20 3.21 4.16 6.12
C LEU A 20 2.12 5.10 5.57
N LEU A 21 2.37 5.78 4.45
CA LEU A 21 1.35 6.63 3.81
C LEU A 21 0.16 5.81 3.29
N ILE A 22 0.42 4.64 2.69
CA ILE A 22 -0.63 3.74 2.22
C ILE A 22 -1.48 3.27 3.41
N LEU A 23 -0.84 2.83 4.48
CA LEU A 23 -1.54 2.36 5.68
C LEU A 23 -2.38 3.47 6.33
N LEU A 24 -1.87 4.69 6.44
CA LEU A 24 -2.62 5.83 6.98
C LEU A 24 -3.85 6.19 6.11
N ARG A 25 -3.70 6.11 4.78
CA ARG A 25 -4.84 6.31 3.87
C ARG A 25 -5.89 5.21 4.03
N ASN A 26 -5.45 3.97 4.15
CA ASN A 26 -6.35 2.83 4.38
C ASN A 26 -7.06 2.94 5.72
N LEU A 27 -6.37 3.38 6.78
CA LEU A 27 -6.98 3.64 8.07
C LEU A 27 -8.11 4.67 7.94
N ARG A 28 -7.84 5.82 7.30
CA ARG A 28 -8.86 6.85 7.07
C ARG A 28 -10.07 6.30 6.30
N ASN A 29 -9.84 5.52 5.25
CA ASN A 29 -10.91 4.92 4.45
C ASN A 29 -11.73 3.90 5.27
N ALA A 30 -11.06 3.06 6.06
CA ALA A 30 -11.70 2.08 6.93
C ALA A 30 -12.55 2.77 8.01
N THR A 31 -12.02 3.81 8.65
CA THR A 31 -12.76 4.62 9.61
C THR A 31 -13.99 5.27 8.99
N HIS A 32 -13.88 5.79 7.76
CA HIS A 32 -15.03 6.39 7.06
C HIS A 32 -16.10 5.37 6.64
N THR A 33 -15.70 4.14 6.32
CA THR A 33 -16.59 3.12 5.75
C THR A 33 -17.24 2.27 6.84
N PHE A 34 -16.46 1.86 7.84
CA PHE A 34 -16.88 0.92 8.88
C PHE A 34 -17.10 1.59 10.24
N GLY A 35 -16.49 2.75 10.48
CA GLY A 35 -16.50 3.45 11.77
C GLY A 35 -15.27 3.15 12.62
N GLU A 36 -15.04 4.02 13.63
CA GLU A 36 -13.98 3.85 14.62
C GLU A 36 -14.23 2.63 15.51
N GLY A 37 -13.15 2.00 15.99
CA GLY A 37 -13.22 0.84 16.89
C GLY A 37 -13.72 -0.46 16.24
N THR A 38 -14.01 -0.47 14.95
CA THR A 38 -14.37 -1.68 14.23
C THR A 38 -13.15 -2.55 13.92
N PRO A 39 -13.32 -3.89 13.78
CA PRO A 39 -12.20 -4.78 13.49
C PRO A 39 -11.32 -4.36 12.29
N PRO A 40 -11.87 -3.87 11.16
CA PRO A 40 -11.04 -3.39 10.05
C PRO A 40 -10.18 -2.17 10.42
N THR A 41 -10.75 -1.21 11.15
CA THR A 41 -10.04 0.00 11.59
C THR A 41 -8.93 -0.35 12.58
N GLU A 42 -9.22 -1.18 13.58
CA GLU A 42 -8.26 -1.57 14.60
C GLU A 42 -7.15 -2.48 14.03
N SER A 43 -7.47 -3.37 13.10
CA SER A 43 -6.45 -4.18 12.42
C SER A 43 -5.41 -3.31 11.71
N ILE A 44 -5.84 -2.28 10.98
CA ILE A 44 -4.92 -1.37 10.28
C ILE A 44 -4.13 -0.54 11.28
N ARG A 45 -4.76 -0.08 12.38
CA ARG A 45 -4.10 0.64 13.46
C ARG A 45 -2.95 -0.18 14.04
N THR A 46 -3.19 -1.44 14.39
CA THR A 46 -2.15 -2.34 14.92
C THR A 46 -1.01 -2.52 13.92
N THR A 47 -1.31 -2.72 12.63
CA THR A 47 -0.27 -2.83 11.60
C THR A 47 0.59 -1.56 11.51
N ILE A 48 -0.01 -0.37 11.61
CA ILE A 48 0.75 0.90 11.64
C ILE A 48 1.65 0.97 12.87
N GLU A 49 1.13 0.62 14.05
CA GLU A 49 1.88 0.64 15.30
C GLU A 49 3.07 -0.32 15.28
N ASP A 50 2.86 -1.55 14.80
CA ASP A 50 3.91 -2.56 14.65
C ASP A 50 5.00 -2.07 13.68
N HIS A 51 4.61 -1.50 12.54
CA HIS A 51 5.54 -0.95 11.55
C HIS A 51 6.38 0.20 12.14
N LEU A 52 5.76 1.13 12.87
CA LEU A 52 6.47 2.22 13.53
C LEU A 52 7.43 1.72 14.62
N GLN A 53 7.06 0.67 15.34
CA GLN A 53 7.95 0.04 16.30
C GLN A 53 9.15 -0.63 15.62
N ASP A 54 8.94 -1.30 14.49
CA ASP A 54 10.02 -1.90 13.71
C ASP A 54 10.98 -0.83 13.15
N MET A 55 10.45 0.23 12.52
CA MET A 55 11.24 1.37 12.05
C MET A 55 12.08 1.98 13.18
N LYS A 56 11.49 2.15 14.37
CA LYS A 56 12.19 2.64 15.55
C LYS A 56 13.33 1.71 15.98
N ARG A 57 13.12 0.39 15.96
CA ARG A 57 14.17 -0.60 16.28
C ARG A 57 15.32 -0.57 15.27
N ARG A 58 15.00 -0.34 14.00
CA ARG A 58 15.97 -0.18 12.89
C ARG A 58 16.67 1.19 12.88
N GLY A 59 16.27 2.12 13.76
CA GLY A 59 16.82 3.47 13.82
C GLY A 59 16.40 4.37 12.65
N ILE A 60 15.33 3.99 11.94
CA ILE A 60 14.80 4.74 10.80
C ILE A 60 13.85 5.81 11.32
N THR A 61 14.04 7.04 10.87
CA THR A 61 13.16 8.17 11.21
C THR A 61 12.16 8.40 10.07
N THR A 62 10.92 8.71 10.43
CA THR A 62 9.85 8.91 9.45
C THR A 62 9.89 10.33 8.88
N ASN A 63 9.97 10.47 7.55
CA ASN A 63 9.80 11.75 6.87
C ASN A 63 8.56 11.74 5.97
N LEU A 64 7.40 11.95 6.59
CA LEU A 64 6.11 11.97 5.89
C LEU A 64 6.01 13.09 4.84
N ALA A 65 6.70 14.21 5.04
CA ALA A 65 6.66 15.34 4.10
C ALA A 65 7.33 14.98 2.76
N GLN A 66 8.46 14.28 2.83
CA GLN A 66 9.18 13.80 1.64
C GLN A 66 8.39 12.70 0.91
N ALA A 67 7.84 11.73 1.65
CA ALA A 67 7.08 10.62 1.06
C ALA A 67 5.78 11.08 0.36
N ARG A 68 5.12 12.13 0.88
CA ARG A 68 3.94 12.73 0.22
C ARG A 68 4.29 13.36 -1.12
N SER A 69 5.53 13.81 -1.29
CA SER A 69 5.99 14.41 -2.55
C SER A 69 6.28 13.33 -3.60
N GLN A 70 6.74 12.14 -3.18
CA GLN A 70 7.04 11.02 -4.08
C GLN A 70 5.80 10.24 -4.52
N SER A 71 4.80 10.08 -3.65
CA SER A 71 3.51 9.42 -3.97
C SER A 71 2.60 10.20 -4.93
N SER A 72 3.04 11.37 -5.40
CA SER A 72 2.35 12.17 -6.42
C SER A 72 2.52 11.64 -7.85
N LYS A 73 3.37 10.63 -8.06
CA LYS A 73 3.36 9.82 -9.28
C LYS A 73 2.08 9.01 -9.30
N LYS A 74 0.99 9.63 -9.77
CA LYS A 74 -0.21 8.92 -10.19
C LYS A 74 0.26 7.78 -11.09
N PRO A 75 -0.08 6.51 -10.82
CA PRO A 75 0.12 5.48 -11.82
C PRO A 75 -0.58 5.98 -13.08
N GLU A 76 0.18 6.12 -14.17
CA GLU A 76 -0.34 6.61 -15.45
C GLU A 76 -1.43 5.66 -16.01
N ASP A 77 -1.65 4.54 -15.32
CA ASP A 77 -2.50 3.42 -15.67
C ASP A 77 -3.77 3.26 -14.84
N TYR A 78 -4.34 4.36 -14.35
CA TYR A 78 -5.71 4.30 -13.80
C TYR A 78 -6.72 3.76 -14.82
N ALA A 79 -6.49 3.95 -16.12
CA ALA A 79 -7.32 3.37 -17.18
C ALA A 79 -7.22 1.84 -17.23
N GLN A 80 -6.02 1.26 -17.14
CA GLN A 80 -5.85 -0.19 -17.13
C GLN A 80 -6.46 -0.86 -15.90
N LEU A 81 -6.43 -0.21 -14.74
CA LEU A 81 -7.09 -0.75 -13.54
C LEU A 81 -8.61 -0.86 -13.70
N VAL A 82 -9.24 0.10 -14.38
CA VAL A 82 -10.69 0.06 -14.65
C VAL A 82 -11.06 -1.15 -15.50
N ASP A 83 -10.27 -1.48 -16.52
CA ASP A 83 -10.51 -2.64 -17.38
C ASP A 83 -10.33 -3.98 -16.63
N VAL A 84 -9.39 -4.03 -15.69
CA VAL A 84 -9.20 -5.20 -14.82
C VAL A 84 -10.40 -5.40 -13.89
N PHE A 85 -10.91 -4.33 -13.25
CA PHE A 85 -12.08 -4.43 -12.38
C PHE A 85 -13.37 -4.70 -13.16
N ALA A 86 -13.51 -4.17 -14.37
CA ALA A 86 -14.65 -4.46 -15.24
C ALA A 86 -14.73 -5.96 -15.61
N ASN A 87 -13.58 -6.62 -15.75
CA ASN A 87 -13.49 -8.05 -16.04
C ASN A 87 -13.57 -8.94 -14.77
N LEU A 88 -13.38 -8.37 -13.57
CA LEU A 88 -13.57 -9.07 -12.30
C LEU A 88 -15.02 -9.06 -11.81
N ALA A 89 -15.88 -8.20 -12.36
CA ALA A 89 -17.30 -8.20 -12.04
C ALA A 89 -17.93 -9.51 -12.56
N ILE A 90 -18.24 -10.39 -11.62
CA ILE A 90 -18.91 -11.69 -11.81
C ILE A 90 -20.08 -11.52 -12.80
N ARG A 91 -19.94 -12.07 -14.02
CA ARG A 91 -21.10 -12.30 -14.89
C ARG A 91 -21.94 -13.40 -14.25
N ALA A 92 -23.12 -13.04 -13.75
CA ALA A 92 -24.14 -14.03 -13.44
C ALA A 92 -24.43 -14.85 -14.72
N LYS A 93 -24.42 -16.18 -14.59
CA LYS A 93 -24.82 -17.10 -15.66
C LYS A 93 -26.33 -17.04 -15.90
#